data_AF-A0AAV8ZLY4-F1
#
_entry.id   AF-A0AAV8ZLY4-F1
#
_cell.length_a   1.000
_cell.length_b   1.000
_cell.length_c   1.000
_cell.angle_alpha   90.00
_cell.angle_beta   90.00
_cell.angle_gamma   90.00
#
_symmetry.space_group_name_H-M   'P 1'
#
loop_
_entity.id
_entity.type
_entity.pdbx_description
1 polymer ?
#
loop_
_entity_poly.entity_id
_entity_poly.type
_entity_poly.pdbx_seq_one_letter_code
_entity_poly.pdbx_strand_id
1 'polypeptide(L)'
;MMASECNGKLLVFHSSLPTAEAPGKLKNRDDRKLLGTEKERTVLTPQNQVYNQLGQDCVTAGCSVDLFIFNNAYIDLATIGQVSRLSGGEIFKYTYFQV
;
A
#
# COMPACT_ATOMS: atom_id res chain seq x y z
N MET A 1 -1.13 11.14 -14.05
CA MET A 1 -2.05 11.26 -12.90
C MET A 1 -2.66 12.65 -12.94
N MET A 2 -3.97 12.82 -12.82
CA MET A 2 -4.59 14.18 -12.85
C MET A 2 -4.16 15.08 -11.67
N ALA A 3 -3.54 14.52 -10.64
CA ALA A 3 -2.92 15.27 -9.54
C ALA A 3 -1.49 15.76 -9.84
N SER A 4 -0.91 15.41 -11.00
CA SER A 4 0.49 15.69 -11.35
C SER A 4 0.83 17.19 -11.49
N GLU A 5 -0.18 18.05 -11.56
CA GLU A 5 -0.01 19.50 -11.80
C GLU A 5 -0.29 20.34 -10.54
N CYS A 6 -0.58 19.72 -9.39
CA CYS A 6 -0.86 20.43 -8.14
C CYS A 6 -0.16 19.74 -6.96
N ASN A 7 0.68 20.49 -6.26
CA ASN A 7 1.22 20.05 -4.97
C ASN A 7 0.07 19.80 -3.99
N GLY A 8 0.12 18.70 -3.25
CA GLY A 8 -0.99 18.39 -2.35
C GLY A 8 -0.90 17.03 -1.68
N LYS A 9 -2.06 16.58 -1.22
CA LYS A 9 -2.21 15.34 -0.46
C LYS A 9 -3.37 14.53 -1.04
N LEU A 10 -3.08 13.29 -1.44
CA LEU A 10 -4.05 12.33 -1.92
C LEU A 10 -4.60 11.54 -0.73
N LEU A 11 -5.92 11.55 -0.56
CA LEU A 11 -6.60 10.73 0.44
C LEU A 11 -7.16 9.49 -0.29
N VAL A 12 -6.54 8.33 -0.06
CA VAL A 12 -6.87 7.10 -0.77
C VAL A 12 -7.62 6.16 0.17
N PHE A 13 -8.87 5.85 -0.16
CA PHE A 13 -9.72 4.94 0.59
C PHE A 13 -9.73 3.57 -0.11
N HIS A 14 -9.35 2.51 0.62
CA HIS A 14 -9.17 1.18 0.03
C HIS A 14 -9.55 0.06 1.00
N SER A 15 -10.06 -1.07 0.51
CA SER A 15 -10.67 -2.11 1.38
C SER A 15 -10.24 -3.55 1.08
N SER A 16 -9.72 -3.84 -0.12
CA SER A 16 -9.47 -5.22 -0.58
C SER A 16 -8.10 -5.37 -1.22
N LEU A 17 -7.52 -6.59 -1.22
CA LEU A 17 -6.25 -6.84 -1.92
C LEU A 17 -6.37 -6.51 -3.43
N PRO A 18 -5.46 -5.69 -4.01
CA PRO A 18 -5.42 -5.44 -5.46
C PRO A 18 -5.06 -6.71 -6.25
N THR A 19 -6.06 -7.44 -6.77
CA THR A 19 -5.85 -8.71 -7.50
C THR A 19 -6.13 -8.63 -9.01
N ALA A 20 -6.74 -7.53 -9.47
CA ALA A 20 -7.07 -7.32 -10.87
C ALA A 20 -5.81 -7.29 -11.76
N GLU A 21 -5.93 -7.67 -13.03
CA GLU A 21 -4.83 -7.60 -14.00
C GLU A 21 -4.51 -6.14 -14.32
N ALA A 22 -3.53 -5.58 -13.61
CA ALA A 22 -3.05 -4.23 -13.75
C ALA A 22 -1.63 -4.09 -13.16
N PRO A 23 -0.88 -3.02 -13.49
CA PRO A 23 0.33 -2.67 -12.75
C PRO A 23 0.02 -2.56 -11.25
N GLY A 24 0.80 -3.28 -10.43
CA GLY A 24 0.57 -3.32 -8.98
C GLY A 24 -0.32 -4.46 -8.50
N LYS A 25 -0.73 -5.39 -9.37
CA LYS A 25 -1.38 -6.65 -8.98
C LYS A 25 -0.58 -7.38 -7.89
N LEU A 26 -1.27 -7.84 -6.87
CA LEU A 26 -0.74 -8.58 -5.74
C LEU A 26 -1.33 -9.98 -5.66
N LYS A 27 -0.51 -10.93 -5.18
CA LYS A 27 -0.96 -12.28 -4.84
C LYS A 27 -1.23 -12.35 -3.35
N ASN A 28 -2.20 -13.17 -2.95
CA ASN A 28 -2.39 -13.44 -1.53
C ASN A 28 -1.22 -14.29 -1.03
N ARG A 29 -0.48 -13.78 -0.04
CA ARG A 29 0.69 -14.42 0.56
C ARG A 29 0.63 -14.40 2.10
N ASP A 30 -0.57 -14.36 2.67
CA ASP A 30 -0.78 -14.37 4.12
C ASP A 30 -0.38 -15.74 4.71
N ASP A 31 0.92 -15.94 4.91
CA ASP A 31 1.45 -17.11 5.62
C ASP A 31 1.92 -16.73 7.01
N ARG A 32 0.97 -16.77 7.95
CA ARG A 32 1.21 -16.44 9.36
C ARG A 32 2.23 -17.35 10.04
N LYS A 33 2.52 -18.53 9.48
CA LYS A 33 3.49 -19.48 10.05
C LYS A 33 4.93 -18.99 9.88
N LEU A 34 5.17 -18.03 9.00
CA LEU A 34 6.50 -17.48 8.74
C LEU A 34 6.88 -16.35 9.71
N LEU A 35 5.91 -15.76 10.42
CA LEU A 35 6.18 -14.70 11.39
C LEU A 35 7.00 -15.24 12.57
N GLY A 36 8.06 -14.52 12.99
CA GLY A 36 8.98 -14.97 14.03
C GLY A 36 9.99 -16.02 13.57
N THR A 37 10.06 -16.32 12.27
CA THR A 37 11.09 -17.19 11.68
C THR A 37 12.09 -16.36 10.86
N GLU A 38 13.23 -16.95 10.48
CA GLU A 38 14.18 -16.28 9.56
C GLU A 38 13.54 -15.90 8.21
N LYS A 39 12.44 -16.58 7.83
CA LYS A 39 11.71 -16.32 6.59
C LYS A 39 10.69 -15.19 6.71
N GLU A 40 10.51 -14.58 7.88
CA GLU A 40 9.57 -13.46 8.09
C GLU A 40 9.81 -12.29 7.12
N ARG A 41 11.08 -12.04 6.75
CA ARG A 41 11.42 -11.01 5.76
C ARG A 41 10.65 -11.17 4.45
N THR A 42 10.30 -12.40 4.06
CA THR A 42 9.58 -12.67 2.81
C THR A 42 8.14 -12.15 2.79
N VAL A 43 7.47 -12.09 3.96
CA VAL A 43 6.10 -11.56 4.07
C VAL A 43 6.08 -10.05 4.34
N LEU A 44 7.18 -9.47 4.83
CA LEU A 44 7.34 -8.04 5.11
C LEU A 44 7.97 -7.23 3.97
N THR A 45 8.55 -7.89 2.96
CA THR A 45 9.13 -7.22 1.79
C THR A 45 8.06 -6.97 0.73
N PRO A 46 8.00 -5.80 0.06
CA PRO A 46 7.05 -5.57 -1.03
C PRO A 46 7.11 -6.65 -2.14
N GLN A 47 5.96 -7.07 -2.69
CA GLN A 47 5.92 -8.09 -3.75
C GLN A 47 6.45 -7.59 -5.10
N ASN A 48 6.32 -6.30 -5.37
CA ASN A 48 6.74 -5.68 -6.61
C ASN A 48 7.24 -4.24 -6.35
N GLN A 49 7.90 -3.66 -7.34
CA GLN A 49 8.48 -2.31 -7.23
C GLN A 49 7.51 -1.20 -7.63
N VAL A 50 6.31 -1.53 -8.12
CA VAL A 50 5.36 -0.54 -8.67
C VAL A 50 4.94 0.49 -7.61
N TYR A 51 4.68 0.05 -6.38
CA TYR A 51 4.30 0.93 -5.28
C TYR A 51 5.47 1.79 -4.77
N ASN A 52 6.71 1.30 -4.90
CA ASN A 52 7.89 2.10 -4.59
C ASN A 52 8.07 3.21 -5.63
N GLN A 53 7.96 2.86 -6.92
CA GLN A 53 8.05 3.81 -8.02
C GLN A 53 6.95 4.86 -7.92
N LEU A 54 5.71 4.43 -7.63
CA LEU A 54 4.59 5.35 -7.44
C LEU A 54 4.85 6.33 -6.29
N GLY A 55 5.41 5.86 -5.17
CA GLY A 55 5.81 6.73 -4.07
C GLY A 55 6.86 7.75 -4.48
N GLN A 56 7.86 7.33 -5.26
CA GLN A 56 8.89 8.23 -5.78
C GLN A 56 8.31 9.28 -6.75
N ASP A 57 7.41 8.87 -7.63
CA ASP A 57 6.73 9.75 -8.58
C ASP A 57 5.86 10.79 -7.84
N CYS A 58 5.18 10.37 -6.76
CA CYS A 58 4.43 11.28 -5.89
C CYS A 58 5.35 12.34 -5.26
N VAL A 59 6.52 11.95 -4.75
CA VAL A 59 7.50 12.90 -4.20
C VAL A 59 7.97 13.89 -5.26
N THR A 60 8.29 13.41 -6.46
CA THR A 60 8.70 14.27 -7.58
C THR A 60 7.60 15.26 -8.00
N ALA A 61 6.34 14.85 -7.89
CA ALA A 61 5.18 15.69 -8.17
C ALA A 61 4.75 16.59 -6.98
N GLY A 62 5.48 16.61 -5.86
CA GLY A 62 5.10 17.38 -4.66
C GLY A 62 3.81 16.90 -4.00
N CYS A 63 3.49 15.61 -4.16
CA CYS A 63 2.29 14.97 -3.65
C CYS A 63 2.61 13.99 -2.50
N SER A 64 1.84 14.06 -1.42
CA SER A 64 1.82 13.04 -0.35
C SER A 64 0.60 12.13 -0.50
N VAL A 65 0.67 10.90 0.01
CA VAL A 65 -0.44 9.94 -0.07
C VAL A 65 -0.79 9.42 1.33
N ASP A 66 -1.99 9.71 1.78
CA ASP A 66 -2.56 9.11 2.98
C ASP A 66 -3.48 7.94 2.59
N LEU A 67 -3.27 6.77 3.21
CA LEU A 67 -4.04 5.57 2.97
C LEU A 67 -5.02 5.31 4.11
N PHE A 68 -6.31 5.27 3.79
CA PHE A 68 -7.38 4.84 4.67
C PHE A 68 -7.82 3.44 4.27
N ILE A 69 -7.47 2.45 5.10
CA ILE A 69 -7.61 1.03 4.81
C ILE A 69 -8.73 0.43 5.65
N PHE A 70 -9.76 -0.12 4.99
CA PHE A 70 -10.95 -0.72 5.61
C PHE A 70 -11.01 -2.20 5.26
N ASN A 71 -10.05 -2.99 5.77
CA ASN A 71 -9.88 -4.36 5.31
C ASN A 71 -10.63 -5.39 6.19
N ASN A 72 -11.37 -6.28 5.52
CA ASN A 72 -12.01 -7.46 6.14
C ASN A 72 -11.23 -8.76 5.90
N ALA A 73 -10.24 -8.72 5.01
CA ALA A 73 -9.32 -9.80 4.69
C ALA A 73 -7.89 -9.26 4.54
N TYR A 74 -6.92 -10.13 4.27
CA TYR A 74 -5.53 -9.72 4.02
C TYR A 74 -5.43 -8.74 2.83
N ILE A 75 -4.63 -7.68 2.98
CA ILE A 75 -4.50 -6.59 1.99
C ILE A 75 -3.03 -6.23 1.65
N ASP A 76 -2.06 -7.01 2.16
CA ASP A 76 -0.63 -6.81 1.93
C ASP A 76 -0.12 -5.36 2.11
N LEU A 77 -0.33 -4.81 3.31
CA LEU A 77 0.15 -3.48 3.69
C LEU A 77 1.66 -3.27 3.52
N ALA A 78 2.44 -4.35 3.59
CA ALA A 78 3.89 -4.29 3.35
C ALA A 78 4.21 -3.77 1.94
N THR A 79 3.36 -4.07 0.96
CA THR A 79 3.51 -3.61 -0.42
C THR A 79 2.79 -2.29 -0.67
N ILE A 80 1.48 -2.20 -0.38
CA ILE A 80 0.70 -0.99 -0.72
C ILE A 80 1.08 0.23 0.13
N GLY A 81 1.52 0.00 1.37
CA GLY A 81 1.92 1.07 2.29
C GLY A 81 3.22 1.78 1.90
N GLN A 82 3.99 1.23 0.95
CA GLN A 82 5.22 1.88 0.48
C GLN A 82 4.94 3.26 -0.11
N VAL A 83 3.81 3.45 -0.78
CA VAL A 83 3.44 4.74 -1.39
C VAL A 83 3.33 5.81 -0.32
N SER A 84 2.56 5.56 0.74
CA SER A 84 2.44 6.50 1.87
C SER A 84 3.76 6.69 2.60
N ARG A 85 4.49 5.61 2.85
CA ARG A 85 5.80 5.67 3.54
C ARG A 85 6.81 6.54 2.80
N LEU A 86 6.91 6.40 1.48
CA LEU A 86 7.89 7.13 0.66
C LEU A 86 7.45 8.57 0.39
N SER A 87 6.15 8.81 0.25
CA SER A 87 5.59 10.15 -0.01
C SER A 87 5.37 10.99 1.25
N GLY A 88 5.72 10.47 2.44
CA GLY A 88 5.58 11.18 3.71
C GLY A 88 4.14 11.30 4.22
N GLY A 89 3.24 10.43 3.74
CA GLY A 89 1.86 10.35 4.21
C GLY A 89 1.65 9.34 5.33
N GLU A 90 0.39 9.18 5.75
CA GLU A 90 -0.01 8.34 6.87
C GLU A 90 -0.84 7.13 6.42
N ILE A 91 -0.87 6.09 7.24
CA ILE A 91 -1.69 4.89 7.02
C ILE A 91 -2.66 4.74 8.18
N PHE A 92 -3.94 4.91 7.90
CA PHE A 92 -5.05 4.68 8.82
C PHE A 92 -5.66 3.31 8.53
N LYS A 93 -5.57 2.38 9.47
CA LYS A 93 -6.06 1.02 9.27
C LYS A 93 -7.24 0.71 10.20
N TYR A 94 -8.38 0.42 9.61
CA TYR A 94 -9.63 0.02 10.26
C TYR A 94 -9.91 -1.44 9.89
N THR A 95 -9.53 -2.35 10.78
CA THR A 95 -9.71 -3.80 10.54
C THR A 95 -11.12 -4.21 10.95
N TYR A 96 -11.80 -5.01 10.13
CA TYR A 96 -13.20 -5.44 10.37
C TYR A 96 -14.18 -4.27 10.51
N PHE A 97 -14.08 -3.30 9.60
CA PHE A 97 -14.97 -2.15 9.58
C PHE A 97 -16.43 -2.59 9.35
N GLN A 98 -17.31 -2.17 10.25
CA GLN A 98 -18.76 -2.39 10.18
C GLN A 98 -19.44 -1.06 9.83
N VAL A 99 -20.41 -1.12 8.91
CA VAL A 99 -21.25 0.02 8.50
C VAL A 99 -22.52 0.04 9.34
#